data_AF-A0A1A8ZNA7-F1
#
_entry.id   AF-A0A1A8ZNA7-F1
#
_cell.length_a   1.000
_cell.length_b   1.000
_cell.length_c   1.000
_cell.angle_alpha   90.00
_cell.angle_beta   90.00
_cell.angle_gamma   90.00
#
_symmetry.space_group_name_H-M   'P 1'
#
loop_
_entity.id
_entity.type
_entity.pdbx_description
1 polymer ?
#
loop_
_entity_poly.entity_id
_entity_poly.type
_entity_poly.pdbx_seq_one_letter_code
_entity_poly.pdbx_strand_id
1 'polypeptide(L)'
;MAGLGVFAAELIIGVGYPAPIYIACLVSMAILLGVAVVVALRHNRRPWATLLVDERDRSFRTPPYASNLLLGLLVLQLAGLCLVGIHETWAGLVAGLFFCGMLAAMWRALWQGAGLTLRPSGIEAGKMAGALTVPWEALAPEPPVRGENRWQIKLRYARPELVTMTGWTPTRNEVAFEDGDPDLVARAIATYAAEPDRRHAIGTLAELERLEAGIPAQRRGRTREFVEPAPTRTTVRRVIVGLVLSALSFVAAFVADRRGWPLWVSGPFGWFGAHQLHLAFVGWRAARRAQHGADESPEGEQPDLPRASSALERENHA
;
A
#
# COMPACT_ATOMS: atom_id res chain seq x y z
N MET A 1 53.83 -21.09 -21.51
CA MET A 1 52.54 -21.75 -21.80
C MET A 1 51.95 -22.54 -20.62
N ALA A 2 52.40 -22.33 -19.37
CA ALA A 2 51.87 -23.03 -18.19
C ALA A 2 50.77 -22.24 -17.42
N GLY A 3 50.46 -21.00 -17.82
CA GLY A 3 49.51 -20.14 -17.09
C GLY A 3 48.04 -20.27 -17.50
N LEU A 4 47.76 -20.89 -18.66
CA LEU A 4 46.39 -20.97 -19.21
C LEU A 4 45.59 -22.15 -18.64
N GLY A 5 46.28 -23.20 -18.17
CA GLY A 5 45.66 -24.38 -17.55
C GLY A 5 45.17 -24.15 -16.12
N VAL A 6 45.84 -23.28 -15.36
CA VAL A 6 45.45 -22.95 -13.97
C VAL A 6 44.19 -22.08 -13.94
N PHE A 7 44.06 -21.14 -14.87
CA PHE A 7 42.82 -20.35 -15.01
C PHE A 7 41.62 -21.19 -15.45
N ALA A 8 41.82 -22.21 -16.31
CA ALA A 8 40.73 -23.11 -16.72
C ALA A 8 40.32 -24.08 -15.59
N ALA A 9 41.27 -24.54 -14.77
CA ALA A 9 40.98 -25.39 -13.61
C ALA A 9 40.26 -24.62 -12.49
N GLU A 10 40.63 -23.36 -12.22
CA GLU A 10 39.87 -22.52 -11.29
C GLU A 10 38.50 -22.11 -11.82
N LEU A 11 38.33 -21.95 -13.13
CA LEU A 11 37.00 -21.71 -13.72
C LEU A 11 36.08 -22.94 -13.58
N ILE A 12 36.61 -24.15 -13.60
CA ILE A 12 35.83 -25.40 -13.47
C ILE A 12 35.59 -25.75 -11.99
N ILE A 13 36.52 -25.44 -11.08
CA ILE A 13 36.34 -25.62 -9.64
C ILE A 13 35.46 -24.51 -9.04
N GLY A 14 35.45 -23.31 -9.65
CA GLY A 14 34.48 -22.24 -9.35
C GLY A 14 33.04 -22.58 -9.77
N VAL A 15 32.85 -23.56 -10.65
CA VAL A 15 31.53 -24.12 -11.06
C VAL A 15 31.06 -25.23 -10.10
N GLY A 16 31.83 -25.52 -9.05
CA GLY A 16 31.47 -26.45 -7.97
C GLY A 16 30.40 -25.91 -7.00
N TYR A 17 29.92 -24.69 -7.19
CA TYR A 17 28.69 -24.27 -6.54
C TYR A 17 27.49 -24.91 -7.25
N PRO A 18 26.52 -25.47 -6.51
CA PRO A 18 25.36 -26.05 -7.14
C PRO A 18 24.64 -24.97 -7.95
N ALA A 19 24.76 -25.02 -9.28
CA ALA A 19 23.86 -24.36 -10.22
C ALA A 19 22.38 -24.35 -9.75
N PRO A 20 21.84 -25.40 -9.09
CA PRO A 20 20.49 -25.35 -8.54
C PRO A 20 20.24 -24.23 -7.50
N ILE A 21 21.23 -23.76 -6.74
CA ILE A 21 21.04 -22.66 -5.77
C ILE A 21 20.81 -21.33 -6.50
N TYR A 22 21.65 -20.99 -7.47
CA TYR A 22 21.46 -19.77 -8.26
C TYR A 22 20.14 -19.81 -9.04
N ILE A 23 19.80 -20.97 -9.61
CA ILE A 23 18.53 -21.17 -10.30
C ILE A 23 17.36 -20.98 -9.32
N ALA A 24 17.41 -21.57 -8.12
CA ALA A 24 16.36 -21.40 -7.11
C ALA A 24 16.22 -19.93 -6.65
N CYS A 25 17.34 -19.23 -6.45
CA CYS A 25 17.35 -17.80 -6.12
C CYS A 25 16.75 -16.95 -7.26
N LEU A 26 17.15 -17.21 -8.51
CA LEU A 26 16.61 -16.52 -9.68
C LEU A 26 15.11 -16.77 -9.87
N VAL A 27 14.66 -18.01 -9.70
CA VAL A 27 13.23 -18.37 -9.78
C VAL A 27 12.45 -17.68 -8.66
N SER A 28 12.95 -17.72 -7.42
CA SER A 28 12.32 -17.01 -6.29
C SER A 28 12.23 -15.50 -6.56
N MET A 29 13.29 -14.90 -7.09
CA MET A 29 13.34 -13.49 -7.47
C MET A 29 12.32 -13.17 -8.57
N ALA A 30 12.25 -13.99 -9.62
CA ALA A 30 11.29 -13.81 -10.71
C ALA A 30 9.84 -13.91 -10.21
N ILE A 31 9.54 -14.85 -9.29
CA ILE A 31 8.21 -14.98 -8.69
C ILE A 31 7.87 -13.75 -7.84
N LEU A 32 8.77 -13.32 -6.96
CA LEU A 32 8.54 -12.17 -6.10
C LEU A 32 8.37 -10.89 -6.93
N LEU A 33 9.20 -10.69 -7.96
CA LEU A 33 9.06 -9.58 -8.90
C LEU A 33 7.73 -9.65 -9.66
N GLY A 34 7.33 -10.84 -10.14
CA GLY A 34 6.05 -11.05 -10.80
C GLY A 34 4.86 -10.69 -9.90
N VAL A 35 4.89 -11.11 -8.63
CA VAL A 35 3.88 -10.74 -7.62
C VAL A 35 3.89 -9.23 -7.38
N ALA A 36 5.07 -8.62 -7.24
CA ALA A 36 5.23 -7.18 -7.08
C ALA A 36 4.58 -6.42 -8.24
N VAL A 37 4.93 -6.77 -9.47
CA VAL A 37 4.39 -6.15 -10.69
C VAL A 37 2.88 -6.35 -10.78
N VAL A 38 2.35 -7.53 -10.49
CA VAL A 38 0.89 -7.77 -10.49
C VAL A 38 0.19 -6.91 -9.44
N VAL A 39 0.75 -6.79 -8.24
CA VAL A 39 0.22 -5.91 -7.18
C VAL A 39 0.28 -4.45 -7.62
N ALA A 40 1.39 -4.01 -8.19
CA ALA A 40 1.58 -2.66 -8.73
C ALA A 40 0.55 -2.33 -9.80
N LEU A 41 0.38 -3.22 -10.79
CA LEU A 41 -0.55 -3.05 -11.90
C LEU A 41 -2.00 -3.06 -11.42
N ARG A 42 -2.36 -3.95 -10.49
CA ARG A 42 -3.71 -3.96 -9.89
C ARG A 42 -3.97 -2.70 -9.07
N HIS A 43 -2.98 -2.21 -8.35
CA HIS A 43 -3.11 -0.98 -7.57
C HIS A 43 -3.26 0.24 -8.49
N ASN A 44 -2.46 0.33 -9.55
CA ASN A 44 -2.53 1.39 -10.55
C ASN A 44 -3.80 1.35 -11.42
N ARG A 45 -4.56 0.24 -11.39
CA ARG A 45 -5.88 0.13 -12.03
C ARG A 45 -7.02 0.63 -11.15
N ARG A 46 -6.79 0.94 -9.87
CA ARG A 46 -7.86 1.51 -9.04
C ARG A 46 -8.22 2.91 -9.55
N PRO A 47 -9.53 3.23 -9.62
CA PRO A 47 -9.94 4.58 -9.93
C PRO A 47 -9.34 5.55 -8.92
N TRP A 48 -8.82 6.65 -9.44
CA TRP A 48 -7.83 7.55 -8.86
C TRP A 48 -8.38 8.49 -7.77
N ALA A 49 -9.56 8.25 -7.20
CA ALA A 49 -10.34 9.39 -6.70
C ALA A 49 -11.11 9.25 -5.38
N THR A 50 -10.79 8.33 -4.48
CA THR A 50 -11.56 8.28 -3.21
C THR A 50 -10.66 8.36 -1.99
N LEU A 51 -10.77 9.49 -1.28
CA LEU A 51 -10.34 9.60 0.11
C LEU A 51 -11.05 8.49 0.90
N LEU A 52 -10.30 7.64 1.57
CA LEU A 52 -10.86 6.59 2.40
C LEU A 52 -11.47 7.22 3.65
N VAL A 53 -12.76 6.96 3.87
CA VAL A 53 -13.47 7.36 5.08
C VAL A 53 -13.09 6.39 6.20
N ASP A 54 -12.50 6.91 7.26
CA ASP A 54 -12.29 6.19 8.51
C ASP A 54 -13.21 6.79 9.58
N GLU A 55 -14.43 6.24 9.68
CA GLU A 55 -15.47 6.73 10.59
C GLU A 55 -15.06 6.61 12.06
N ARG A 56 -14.27 5.59 12.40
CA ARG A 56 -13.82 5.32 13.77
C ARG A 56 -12.89 6.43 14.27
N ASP A 57 -11.93 6.80 13.43
CA ASP A 57 -10.96 7.86 13.75
C ASP A 57 -11.45 9.25 13.29
N ARG A 58 -12.66 9.35 12.70
CA ARG A 58 -13.21 10.54 12.04
C ARG A 58 -12.19 11.23 11.16
N SER A 59 -11.64 10.48 10.20
CA SER A 59 -10.58 11.00 9.33
C SER A 59 -10.78 10.60 7.88
N PHE A 60 -10.32 11.47 6.97
CA PHE A 60 -10.16 11.11 5.56
C PHE A 60 -8.71 10.73 5.33
N ARG A 61 -8.47 9.54 4.76
CA ARG A 61 -7.12 9.02 4.52
C ARG A 61 -6.90 8.78 3.04
N THR A 62 -5.75 9.20 2.53
CA THR A 62 -5.28 8.69 1.24
C THR A 62 -4.81 7.24 1.43
N PRO A 63 -5.08 6.32 0.49
CA PRO A 63 -4.58 4.96 0.56
C PRO A 63 -3.05 4.91 0.77
N PRO A 64 -2.54 3.94 1.56
CA PRO A 64 -1.11 3.75 1.69
C PRO A 64 -0.49 3.27 0.38
N TYR A 65 0.74 3.72 0.14
CA TYR A 65 1.44 3.65 -1.14
C TYR A 65 1.88 2.21 -1.47
N ALA A 66 1.49 1.67 -2.62
CA ALA A 66 2.07 0.41 -3.09
C ALA A 66 3.52 0.57 -3.56
N SER A 67 3.93 1.74 -4.07
CA SER A 67 5.30 1.95 -4.60
C SER A 67 6.37 1.68 -3.54
N ASN A 68 6.15 2.13 -2.30
CA ASN A 68 7.05 1.88 -1.18
C ASN A 68 7.16 0.39 -0.87
N LEU A 69 6.05 -0.36 -0.94
CA LEU A 69 6.09 -1.82 -0.76
C LEU A 69 6.89 -2.50 -1.87
N LEU A 70 6.75 -2.06 -3.13
CA LEU A 70 7.52 -2.58 -4.26
C LEU A 70 9.00 -2.27 -4.09
N LEU A 71 9.33 -1.04 -3.69
CA LEU A 71 10.70 -0.63 -3.43
C LEU A 71 11.30 -1.43 -2.28
N GLY A 72 10.58 -1.59 -1.16
CA GLY A 72 11.02 -2.42 -0.04
C GLY A 72 11.23 -3.88 -0.44
N LEU A 73 10.35 -4.42 -1.29
CA LEU A 73 10.48 -5.78 -1.80
C LEU A 73 11.69 -5.94 -2.74
N LEU A 74 11.94 -4.96 -3.61
CA LEU A 74 13.13 -4.92 -4.46
C LEU A 74 14.41 -4.86 -3.62
N VAL A 75 14.45 -3.99 -2.61
CA VAL A 75 15.60 -3.86 -1.70
C VAL A 75 15.84 -5.14 -0.91
N LEU A 76 14.76 -5.78 -0.44
CA LEU A 76 14.84 -7.07 0.23
C LEU A 76 15.40 -8.17 -0.69
N GLN A 77 14.99 -8.18 -1.96
CA GLN A 77 15.54 -9.12 -2.96
C GLN A 77 17.03 -8.88 -3.19
N LEU A 78 17.46 -7.63 -3.36
CA LEU A 78 18.86 -7.27 -3.54
C LEU A 78 19.69 -7.64 -2.30
N ALA A 79 19.17 -7.40 -1.10
CA ALA A 79 19.80 -7.84 0.14
C ALA A 79 19.98 -9.37 0.14
N GLY A 80 18.94 -10.13 -0.21
CA GLY A 80 18.99 -11.58 -0.31
C GLY A 80 20.04 -12.09 -1.30
N LEU A 81 20.13 -11.46 -2.49
CA LEU A 81 21.13 -11.79 -3.50
C LEU A 81 22.55 -11.53 -3.00
N CYS A 82 22.78 -10.37 -2.35
CA CYS A 82 24.08 -10.04 -1.78
C CYS A 82 24.46 -11.00 -0.65
N LEU A 83 23.52 -11.41 0.20
CA LEU A 83 23.73 -12.40 1.28
C LEU A 83 24.21 -13.74 0.72
N VAL A 84 23.72 -14.19 -0.44
CA VAL A 84 24.22 -15.39 -1.13
C VAL A 84 25.65 -15.16 -1.61
N GLY A 85 25.95 -13.98 -2.16
CA GLY A 85 27.29 -13.59 -2.63
C GLY A 85 28.34 -13.35 -1.54
N ILE A 86 27.94 -13.22 -0.25
CA ILE A 86 28.86 -13.09 0.90
C ILE A 86 29.87 -14.23 0.92
N HIS A 87 29.44 -15.41 0.51
CA HIS A 87 30.28 -16.59 0.54
C HIS A 87 31.47 -16.48 -0.42
N GLU A 88 31.34 -15.72 -1.51
CA GLU A 88 32.36 -15.66 -2.55
C GLU A 88 33.27 -14.45 -2.40
N THR A 89 32.74 -13.34 -1.86
CA THR A 89 33.48 -12.08 -1.82
C THR A 89 33.14 -11.23 -0.60
N TRP A 90 34.15 -10.53 -0.07
CA TRP A 90 33.95 -9.45 0.91
C TRP A 90 33.01 -8.36 0.37
N ALA A 91 32.98 -8.16 -0.94
CA ALA A 91 32.06 -7.25 -1.62
C ALA A 91 30.60 -7.64 -1.40
N GLY A 92 30.26 -8.93 -1.43
CA GLY A 92 28.93 -9.43 -1.09
C GLY A 92 28.52 -9.08 0.34
N LEU A 93 29.47 -9.16 1.30
CA LEU A 93 29.21 -8.80 2.71
C LEU A 93 28.90 -7.32 2.85
N VAL A 94 29.74 -6.47 2.26
CA VAL A 94 29.55 -5.01 2.31
C VAL A 94 28.23 -4.62 1.64
N ALA A 95 27.92 -5.18 0.47
CA ALA A 95 26.67 -4.92 -0.24
C ALA A 95 25.45 -5.43 0.56
N GLY A 96 25.53 -6.63 1.13
CA GLY A 96 24.46 -7.19 1.96
C GLY A 96 24.16 -6.31 3.17
N LEU A 97 25.20 -5.90 3.91
CA LEU A 97 25.07 -4.98 5.04
C LEU A 97 24.48 -3.63 4.61
N PHE A 98 24.91 -3.10 3.46
CA PHE A 98 24.37 -1.85 2.91
C PHE A 98 22.86 -1.95 2.63
N PHE A 99 22.41 -3.00 1.92
CA PHE A 99 20.98 -3.17 1.63
C PHE A 99 20.15 -3.49 2.88
N CYS A 100 20.69 -4.26 3.83
CA CYS A 100 20.05 -4.48 5.12
C CYS A 100 19.91 -3.16 5.91
N GLY A 101 20.95 -2.32 5.91
CA GLY A 101 20.90 -0.98 6.50
C GLY A 101 19.86 -0.09 5.82
N MET A 102 19.78 -0.13 4.50
CA MET A 102 18.76 0.59 3.73
C MET A 102 17.34 0.11 4.06
N LEU A 103 17.13 -1.21 4.15
CA LEU A 103 15.84 -1.79 4.55
C LEU A 103 15.45 -1.38 5.98
N ALA A 104 16.41 -1.39 6.91
CA ALA A 104 16.19 -0.94 8.28
C ALA A 104 15.83 0.56 8.33
N ALA A 105 16.52 1.40 7.55
CA ALA A 105 16.21 2.82 7.43
C ALA A 105 14.82 3.07 6.81
N MET A 106 14.39 2.22 5.86
CA MET A 106 13.09 2.29 5.22
C MET A 106 11.96 1.60 5.99
N TRP A 107 12.27 0.80 7.01
CA TRP A 107 11.29 -0.02 7.72
C TRP A 107 10.09 0.80 8.22
N ARG A 108 10.37 1.99 8.76
CA ARG A 108 9.31 2.90 9.21
C ARG A 108 8.46 3.41 8.04
N ALA A 109 9.07 3.77 6.92
CA ALA A 109 8.38 4.19 5.69
C ALA A 109 7.47 3.08 5.15
N LEU A 110 7.95 1.82 5.19
CA LEU A 110 7.22 0.64 4.74
C LEU A 110 6.00 0.34 5.61
N TRP A 111 6.10 0.57 6.92
CA TRP A 111 5.01 0.29 7.86
C TRP A 111 3.98 1.40 7.98
N GLN A 112 4.45 2.64 8.08
CA GLN A 112 3.56 3.79 8.29
C GLN A 112 2.99 4.30 6.96
N GLY A 113 3.70 4.04 5.85
CA GLY A 113 3.41 4.65 4.56
C GLY A 113 3.75 6.14 4.56
N ALA A 114 3.98 6.68 3.38
CA ALA A 114 3.63 8.08 3.17
C ALA A 114 2.10 8.14 3.05
N GLY A 115 1.47 9.23 3.46
CA GLY A 115 0.02 9.29 3.46
C GLY A 115 -0.47 10.59 4.05
N LEU A 116 -1.56 11.10 3.50
CA LEU A 116 -2.25 12.28 3.99
C LEU A 116 -3.50 11.81 4.75
N THR A 117 -3.61 12.27 5.99
CA THR A 117 -4.79 12.08 6.84
C THR A 117 -5.34 13.45 7.20
N LEU A 118 -6.58 13.73 6.82
CA LEU A 118 -7.30 14.92 7.26
C LEU A 118 -8.09 14.54 8.51
N ARG A 119 -7.88 15.26 9.61
CA ARG A 119 -8.57 15.10 10.89
C ARG A 119 -9.28 16.40 11.28
N PRO A 120 -10.27 16.37 12.17
CA PRO A 120 -10.85 17.57 12.75
C PRO A 120 -9.82 18.51 13.39
N SER A 121 -8.72 17.96 13.94
CA SER A 121 -7.64 18.70 14.56
C SER A 121 -6.62 19.30 13.58
N GLY A 122 -6.51 18.77 12.36
CA GLY A 122 -5.52 19.25 11.39
C GLY A 122 -5.22 18.26 10.28
N ILE A 123 -4.11 18.51 9.61
CA ILE A 123 -3.55 17.65 8.57
C ILE A 123 -2.38 16.87 9.16
N GLU A 124 -2.41 15.55 9.01
CA GLU A 124 -1.29 14.67 9.33
C GLU A 124 -0.74 14.07 8.03
N ALA A 125 0.53 14.32 7.75
CA ALA A 125 1.23 13.80 6.59
C ALA A 125 2.38 12.89 7.03
N GLY A 126 2.25 11.59 6.77
CA GLY A 126 3.34 10.63 6.90
C GLY A 126 4.38 10.87 5.81
N LYS A 127 5.66 10.92 6.20
CA LYS A 127 6.81 11.00 5.28
C LYS A 127 7.70 9.78 5.48
N MET A 128 8.59 9.49 4.52
CA MET A 128 9.47 8.32 4.57
C MET A 128 10.21 8.18 5.91
N ALA A 129 10.78 9.28 6.44
CA ALA A 129 11.57 9.25 7.66
C ALA A 129 10.95 10.10 8.80
N GLY A 130 9.64 10.38 8.74
CA GLY A 130 9.03 11.30 9.71
C GLY A 130 7.53 11.46 9.57
N ALA A 131 6.97 12.41 10.32
CA ALA A 131 5.59 12.83 10.20
C ALA A 131 5.49 14.35 10.36
N LEU A 132 4.57 14.95 9.61
CA LEU A 132 4.27 16.36 9.61
C LEU A 132 2.82 16.54 10.09
N THR A 133 2.63 17.27 11.18
CA THR A 133 1.32 17.61 11.72
C THR A 133 1.10 19.11 11.58
N VAL A 134 0.09 19.49 10.83
CA VAL A 134 -0.27 20.88 10.52
C VAL A 134 -1.66 21.15 11.10
N PRO A 135 -1.77 21.87 12.23
CA PRO A 135 -3.06 22.33 12.73
C PRO A 135 -3.76 23.19 11.68
N TRP A 136 -5.09 23.19 11.64
CA TRP A 136 -5.83 23.99 10.66
C TRP A 136 -5.54 25.49 10.81
N GLU A 137 -5.25 25.94 12.04
CA GLU A 137 -4.87 27.32 12.39
C GLU A 137 -3.51 27.73 11.83
N ALA A 138 -2.68 26.76 11.42
CA ALA A 138 -1.39 27.02 10.81
C ALA A 138 -1.51 27.40 9.32
N LEU A 139 -2.61 27.00 8.66
CA LEU A 139 -2.81 27.19 7.24
C LEU A 139 -3.21 28.63 6.92
N ALA A 140 -2.74 29.10 5.77
CA ALA A 140 -3.23 30.33 5.18
C ALA A 140 -4.57 30.07 4.48
N PRO A 141 -5.46 31.08 4.38
CA PRO A 141 -6.77 30.93 3.74
C PRO A 141 -6.69 30.69 2.23
N GLU A 142 -5.55 30.97 1.60
CA GLU A 142 -5.35 30.67 0.18
C GLU A 142 -5.34 29.16 -0.10
N PRO A 143 -5.93 28.73 -1.23
CA PRO A 143 -5.95 27.33 -1.59
C PRO A 143 -4.52 26.79 -1.77
N PRO A 144 -4.27 25.54 -1.36
CA PRO A 144 -3.00 24.88 -1.62
C PRO A 144 -2.67 24.83 -3.11
N VAL A 145 -1.39 24.96 -3.44
CA VAL A 145 -0.91 24.93 -4.83
C VAL A 145 -0.38 23.54 -5.14
N ARG A 146 -0.53 23.08 -6.39
CA ARG A 146 0.03 21.80 -6.83
C ARG A 146 1.56 21.84 -6.73
N GLY A 147 2.15 20.75 -6.25
CA GLY A 147 3.60 20.56 -6.22
C GLY A 147 4.18 20.25 -7.60
N GLU A 148 5.49 19.99 -7.64
CA GLU A 148 6.19 19.60 -8.87
C GLU A 148 5.68 18.26 -9.40
N ASN A 149 5.40 17.33 -8.49
CA ASN A 149 4.78 16.06 -8.84
C ASN A 149 3.25 16.14 -8.74
N ARG A 150 2.55 15.38 -9.59
CA ARG A 150 1.08 15.32 -9.60
C ARG A 150 0.46 14.87 -8.27
N TRP A 151 1.27 14.24 -7.42
CA TRP A 151 0.99 13.64 -6.12
C TRP A 151 1.41 14.51 -4.94
N GLN A 152 1.77 15.76 -5.20
CA GLN A 152 2.24 16.69 -4.19
C GLN A 152 1.36 17.92 -4.17
N ILE A 153 1.12 18.42 -2.97
CA ILE A 153 0.49 19.71 -2.73
C ILE A 153 1.42 20.52 -1.84
N LYS A 154 1.65 21.78 -2.21
CA LYS A 154 2.33 22.78 -1.41
C LYS A 154 1.29 23.53 -0.57
N LEU A 155 1.37 23.35 0.74
CA LEU A 155 0.59 24.08 1.73
C LEU A 155 1.19 25.48 1.92
N ARG A 156 0.32 26.47 2.11
CA ARG A 156 0.71 27.81 2.53
C ARG A 156 0.41 27.96 4.01
N TYR A 157 1.38 28.47 4.76
CA TYR A 157 1.25 28.65 6.20
C TYR A 157 1.08 30.12 6.55
N ALA A 158 0.06 30.44 7.33
CA ALA A 158 -0.08 31.72 7.99
C ALA A 158 0.70 31.74 9.32
N ARG A 159 0.76 30.60 10.02
CA ARG A 159 1.43 30.42 11.32
C ARG A 159 2.35 29.20 11.29
N PRO A 160 3.52 29.29 10.64
CA PRO A 160 4.43 28.16 10.50
C PRO A 160 4.94 27.63 11.84
N GLU A 161 4.96 28.43 12.90
CA GLU A 161 5.36 28.04 14.26
C GLU A 161 4.48 26.94 14.89
N LEU A 162 3.22 26.80 14.44
CA LEU A 162 2.30 25.76 14.93
C LEU A 162 2.54 24.39 14.29
N VAL A 163 3.29 24.34 13.19
CA VAL A 163 3.52 23.11 12.43
C VAL A 163 4.54 22.24 13.17
N THR A 164 4.13 21.03 13.56
CA THR A 164 5.00 20.08 14.25
C THR A 164 5.57 19.07 13.26
N MET A 165 6.87 18.81 13.36
CA MET A 165 7.58 17.81 12.56
C MET A 165 8.26 16.81 13.49
N THR A 166 8.18 15.53 13.14
CA THR A 166 8.91 14.46 13.82
C THR A 166 9.75 13.71 12.81
N GLY A 167 10.98 13.35 13.19
CA GLY A 167 11.93 12.68 12.29
C GLY A 167 12.47 13.57 11.16
N TRP A 168 13.03 12.94 10.12
CA TRP A 168 13.59 13.65 8.97
C TRP A 168 12.50 13.93 7.94
N THR A 169 12.19 15.20 7.76
CA THR A 169 11.18 15.70 6.82
C THR A 169 11.76 16.87 6.03
N PRO A 170 12.43 16.62 4.88
CA PRO A 170 13.27 17.63 4.22
C PRO A 170 12.47 18.85 3.72
N THR A 171 11.19 18.66 3.41
CA THR A 171 10.28 19.74 3.03
C THR A 171 9.23 19.93 4.11
N ARG A 172 8.97 21.17 4.55
CA ARG A 172 7.95 21.43 5.59
C ARG A 172 6.57 21.67 5.02
N ASN A 173 6.51 22.38 3.90
CA ASN A 173 5.28 22.84 3.27
C ASN A 173 4.73 21.88 2.21
N GLU A 174 5.41 20.78 1.91
CA GLU A 174 4.95 19.84 0.89
C GLU A 174 4.35 18.60 1.53
N VAL A 175 3.16 18.24 1.06
CA VAL A 175 2.49 16.99 1.41
C VAL A 175 2.39 16.14 0.16
N ALA A 176 2.96 14.94 0.23
CA ALA A 176 2.86 13.94 -0.82
C ALA A 176 1.75 12.94 -0.47
N PHE A 177 0.97 12.54 -1.47
CA PHE A 177 0.02 11.43 -1.46
C PHE A 177 -0.01 10.82 -2.87
N GLU A 178 0.25 9.53 -3.00
CA GLU A 178 0.30 8.85 -4.31
C GLU A 178 -1.09 8.52 -4.86
N ASP A 179 -2.07 8.36 -3.99
CA ASP A 179 -3.42 7.97 -4.38
C ASP A 179 -4.42 9.03 -3.93
N GLY A 180 -5.23 9.49 -4.88
CA GLY A 180 -6.27 10.50 -4.70
C GLY A 180 -6.18 11.61 -5.75
N ASP A 181 -7.32 12.23 -6.06
CA ASP A 181 -7.34 13.41 -6.93
C ASP A 181 -6.72 14.59 -6.14
N PRO A 182 -5.57 15.12 -6.56
CA PRO A 182 -4.94 16.24 -5.87
C PRO A 182 -5.82 17.47 -5.83
N ASP A 183 -6.73 17.64 -6.80
CA ASP A 183 -7.64 18.79 -6.82
C ASP A 183 -8.78 18.60 -5.80
N LEU A 184 -9.24 17.36 -5.57
CA LEU A 184 -10.17 17.02 -4.49
C LEU A 184 -9.51 17.28 -3.12
N VAL A 185 -8.27 16.83 -2.95
CA VAL A 185 -7.52 17.01 -1.71
C VAL A 185 -7.25 18.49 -1.44
N ALA A 186 -6.77 19.24 -2.43
CA ALA A 186 -6.51 20.68 -2.31
C ALA A 186 -7.80 21.44 -1.97
N ARG A 187 -8.93 21.08 -2.60
CA ARG A 187 -10.24 21.66 -2.29
C ARG A 187 -10.70 21.32 -0.89
N ALA A 188 -10.57 20.07 -0.45
CA ALA A 188 -10.95 19.66 0.90
C ALA A 188 -10.17 20.48 1.93
N ILE A 189 -8.85 20.60 1.76
CA ILE A 189 -7.99 21.40 2.63
C ILE A 189 -8.42 22.88 2.62
N ALA A 190 -8.64 23.47 1.44
CA ALA A 190 -9.09 24.86 1.33
C ALA A 190 -10.44 25.09 2.02
N THR A 191 -11.38 24.15 1.87
CA THR A 191 -12.71 24.22 2.49
C THR A 191 -12.61 24.20 4.01
N TYR A 192 -11.82 23.28 4.60
CA TYR A 192 -11.68 23.17 6.05
C TYR A 192 -10.80 24.26 6.69
N ALA A 193 -9.90 24.85 5.91
CA ALA A 193 -9.17 26.05 6.30
C ALA A 193 -10.14 27.26 6.39
N ALA A 194 -11.00 27.43 5.38
CA ALA A 194 -11.95 28.55 5.31
C ALA A 194 -13.18 28.41 6.23
N GLU A 195 -13.64 27.20 6.51
CA GLU A 195 -14.88 26.93 7.26
C GLU A 195 -14.59 26.06 8.52
N PRO A 196 -14.12 26.67 9.63
CA PRO A 196 -13.74 25.92 10.84
C PRO A 196 -14.85 25.05 11.42
N ASP A 197 -16.09 25.55 11.35
CA ASP A 197 -17.26 24.86 11.87
C ASP A 197 -17.50 23.52 11.19
N ARG A 198 -16.93 23.25 10.02
CA ARG A 198 -17.16 22.00 9.28
C ARG A 198 -16.16 20.90 9.55
N ARG A 199 -15.09 21.21 10.27
CA ARG A 199 -14.02 20.24 10.57
C ARG A 199 -14.55 19.02 11.34
N HIS A 200 -15.66 19.16 12.06
CA HIS A 200 -16.30 18.03 12.76
C HIS A 200 -16.95 16.99 11.82
N ALA A 201 -17.26 17.38 10.57
CA ALA A 201 -17.84 16.50 9.56
C ALA A 201 -16.78 15.66 8.82
N ILE A 202 -15.50 15.95 9.04
CA ILE A 202 -14.37 15.18 8.49
C ILE A 202 -14.49 13.71 8.90
N GLY A 203 -14.32 12.81 7.94
CA GLY A 203 -14.44 11.37 8.16
C GLY A 203 -15.87 10.84 8.17
N THR A 204 -16.85 11.59 7.67
CA THR A 204 -18.21 11.09 7.41
C THR A 204 -18.44 10.86 5.91
N LEU A 205 -19.28 9.88 5.57
CA LEU A 205 -19.59 9.57 4.17
C LEU A 205 -20.32 10.73 3.47
N ALA A 206 -21.31 11.33 4.14
CA ALA A 206 -22.07 12.47 3.61
C ALA A 206 -21.16 13.66 3.26
N GLU A 207 -20.13 13.90 4.06
CA GLU A 207 -19.17 14.95 3.80
C GLU A 207 -18.24 14.63 2.62
N LEU A 208 -17.84 13.36 2.47
CA LEU A 208 -17.10 12.92 1.29
C LEU A 208 -17.93 13.10 0.02
N GLU A 209 -19.18 12.66 0.02
CA GLU A 209 -20.11 12.81 -1.12
C GLU A 209 -20.28 14.27 -1.52
N ARG A 210 -20.37 15.17 -0.53
CA ARG A 210 -20.45 16.61 -0.76
C ARG A 210 -19.17 17.17 -1.38
N LEU A 211 -17.99 16.77 -0.90
CA LEU A 211 -16.72 17.17 -1.49
C LEU A 211 -16.61 16.70 -2.94
N GLU A 212 -17.03 15.46 -3.22
CA GLU A 212 -17.07 14.87 -4.56
C GLU A 212 -18.09 15.55 -5.48
N ALA A 213 -19.26 15.97 -4.95
CA ALA A 213 -20.29 16.65 -5.71
C ALA A 213 -19.80 17.98 -6.31
N GLY A 214 -18.86 18.64 -5.66
CA GLY A 214 -18.22 19.84 -6.19
C GLY A 214 -17.30 19.57 -7.39
N ILE A 215 -16.84 18.33 -7.60
CA ILE A 215 -15.91 17.99 -8.70
C ILE A 215 -16.70 17.95 -10.02
N PRO A 216 -16.22 18.59 -11.10
CA PRO A 216 -16.88 18.55 -12.40
C PRO A 216 -17.20 17.12 -12.86
N ALA A 217 -18.42 16.91 -13.37
CA ALA A 217 -18.92 15.58 -13.77
C ALA A 217 -18.01 14.88 -14.80
N GLN A 218 -17.35 15.66 -15.66
CA GLN A 218 -16.37 15.18 -16.65
C GLN A 218 -15.15 14.48 -16.02
N ARG A 219 -14.86 14.76 -14.74
CA ARG A 219 -13.86 14.05 -13.93
C ARG A 219 -14.46 12.89 -13.13
N ARG A 220 -15.72 13.00 -12.69
CA ARG A 220 -16.44 11.91 -12.01
C ARG A 220 -16.64 10.67 -12.91
N GLY A 221 -16.89 10.87 -14.21
CA GLY A 221 -17.17 9.78 -15.16
C GLY A 221 -16.06 8.75 -15.34
N ARG A 222 -14.79 9.13 -15.14
CA ARG A 222 -13.64 8.18 -15.21
C ARG A 222 -13.39 7.48 -13.86
N THR A 223 -14.17 7.76 -12.83
CA THR A 223 -13.95 7.28 -11.45
C THR A 223 -14.93 6.18 -11.02
N ARG A 224 -16.17 6.17 -11.52
CA ARG A 224 -17.24 5.31 -10.98
C ARG A 224 -17.33 3.89 -11.52
N GLU A 225 -16.62 3.55 -12.61
CA GLU A 225 -16.89 2.29 -13.32
C GLU A 225 -16.24 1.03 -12.70
N PHE A 226 -15.44 1.14 -11.63
CA PHE A 226 -14.89 -0.05 -10.97
C PHE A 226 -14.57 0.17 -9.49
N VAL A 227 -15.58 0.12 -8.62
CA VAL A 227 -15.37 0.01 -7.17
C VAL A 227 -15.25 -1.47 -6.82
N GLU A 228 -14.11 -2.08 -7.13
CA GLU A 228 -13.77 -3.39 -6.56
C GLU A 228 -13.42 -3.16 -5.08
N PRO A 229 -14.13 -3.80 -4.11
CA PRO A 229 -13.90 -3.55 -2.70
C PRO A 229 -12.44 -3.80 -2.34
N ALA A 230 -11.84 -2.84 -1.63
CA ALA A 230 -10.46 -2.91 -1.24
C ALA A 230 -10.20 -4.26 -0.53
N PRO A 231 -9.25 -5.10 -1.00
CA PRO A 231 -8.79 -6.27 -0.24
C PRO A 231 -8.50 -5.83 1.19
N THR A 232 -9.15 -6.50 2.13
CA THR A 232 -9.03 -6.24 3.56
C THR A 232 -7.54 -6.22 3.95
N ARG A 233 -7.14 -5.28 4.82
CA ARG A 233 -5.75 -5.16 5.35
C ARG A 233 -5.16 -6.51 5.80
N THR A 234 -6.01 -7.41 6.27
CA THR A 234 -5.69 -8.79 6.66
C THR A 234 -5.16 -9.64 5.51
N THR A 235 -5.67 -9.46 4.29
CA THR A 235 -5.24 -10.23 3.10
C THR A 235 -3.83 -9.85 2.68
N VAL A 236 -3.53 -8.55 2.61
CA VAL A 236 -2.19 -8.05 2.29
C VAL A 236 -1.17 -8.50 3.34
N ARG A 237 -1.52 -8.37 4.63
CA ARG A 237 -0.66 -8.82 5.74
C ARG A 237 -0.37 -10.31 5.66
N ARG A 238 -1.36 -11.15 5.34
CA ARG A 238 -1.16 -12.61 5.19
C ARG A 238 -0.26 -12.98 4.02
N VAL A 239 -0.38 -12.28 2.88
CA VAL A 239 0.51 -12.48 1.73
C VAL A 239 1.96 -12.13 2.09
N ILE A 240 2.18 -10.99 2.74
CA ILE A 240 3.53 -10.57 3.18
C ILE A 240 4.11 -11.60 4.16
N VAL A 241 3.34 -12.01 5.17
CA VAL A 241 3.78 -13.03 6.15
C VAL A 241 4.11 -14.35 5.46
N GLY A 242 3.27 -14.81 4.52
CA GLY A 242 3.51 -16.02 3.74
C GLY A 242 4.80 -15.96 2.92
N LEU A 243 5.08 -14.83 2.26
CA LEU A 243 6.32 -14.60 1.52
C LEU A 243 7.55 -14.60 2.45
N VAL A 244 7.49 -13.90 3.58
CA VAL A 244 8.59 -13.84 4.56
C VAL A 244 8.88 -15.23 5.14
N LEU A 245 7.86 -15.98 5.54
CA LEU A 245 8.02 -17.35 6.05
C LEU A 245 8.56 -18.30 5.00
N SER A 246 8.18 -18.13 3.72
CA SER A 246 8.73 -18.92 2.62
C SER A 246 10.21 -18.63 2.40
N ALA A 247 10.61 -17.36 2.43
CA ALA A 247 12.02 -16.96 2.36
C ALA A 247 12.83 -17.49 3.56
N LEU A 248 12.30 -17.36 4.78
CA LEU A 248 12.94 -17.90 6.00
C LEU A 248 13.07 -19.42 5.95
N SER A 249 12.03 -20.13 5.49
CA SER A 249 12.07 -21.59 5.31
C SER A 249 13.17 -22.00 4.34
N PHE A 250 13.32 -21.25 3.25
CA PHE A 250 14.35 -21.50 2.25
C PHE A 250 15.75 -21.30 2.84
N VAL A 251 15.97 -20.21 3.58
CA VAL A 251 17.24 -19.95 4.29
C VAL A 251 17.51 -21.05 5.33
N ALA A 252 16.50 -21.48 6.09
CA ALA A 252 16.65 -22.53 7.10
C ALA A 252 16.99 -23.89 6.47
N ALA A 253 16.33 -24.26 5.37
CA ALA A 253 16.64 -25.48 4.62
C ALA A 253 18.07 -25.45 4.08
N PHE A 254 18.50 -24.30 3.57
CA PHE A 254 19.86 -24.09 3.07
C PHE A 254 20.92 -24.22 4.17
N VAL A 255 20.70 -23.61 5.34
CA VAL A 255 21.59 -23.74 6.49
C VAL A 255 21.63 -25.18 7.01
N ALA A 256 20.48 -25.87 6.98
CA ALA A 256 20.38 -27.24 7.46
C ALA A 256 21.17 -28.21 6.58
N ASP A 257 20.99 -28.14 5.25
CA ASP A 257 21.75 -28.92 4.27
C ASP A 257 23.27 -28.72 4.44
N ARG A 258 23.71 -27.46 4.59
CA ARG A 258 25.13 -27.10 4.78
C ARG A 258 25.77 -27.60 6.07
N ARG A 259 25.01 -27.70 7.17
CA ARG A 259 25.52 -28.18 8.47
C ARG A 259 25.34 -29.68 8.67
N GLY A 260 24.85 -30.40 7.66
CA GLY A 260 24.41 -31.79 7.81
C GLY A 260 23.28 -31.93 8.83
N TRP A 261 22.56 -30.84 9.09
CA TRP A 261 21.40 -30.88 9.96
C TRP A 261 20.26 -31.56 9.22
N PRO A 262 19.48 -32.37 9.93
CA PRO A 262 18.44 -33.16 9.31
C PRO A 262 17.30 -32.24 8.81
N LEU A 263 16.82 -32.49 7.58
CA LEU A 263 15.87 -31.66 6.82
C LEU A 263 14.50 -31.41 7.51
N TRP A 264 14.19 -32.12 8.61
CA TRP A 264 12.98 -31.88 9.39
C TRP A 264 13.00 -30.54 10.15
N VAL A 265 14.16 -29.90 10.30
CA VAL A 265 14.27 -28.57 10.94
C VAL A 265 13.65 -27.45 10.08
N SER A 266 13.64 -27.58 8.76
CA SER A 266 13.06 -26.57 7.84
C SER A 266 11.61 -26.85 7.43
N GLY A 267 11.14 -28.09 7.54
CA GLY A 267 9.77 -28.49 7.17
C GLY A 267 8.63 -27.64 7.80
N PRO A 268 8.71 -27.24 9.09
CA PRO A 268 7.64 -26.48 9.72
C PRO A 268 7.42 -25.10 9.08
N PHE A 269 8.50 -24.40 8.69
CA PHE A 269 8.40 -23.05 8.14
C PHE A 269 7.77 -23.04 6.74
N GLY A 270 8.12 -24.01 5.89
CA GLY A 270 7.56 -24.15 4.54
C GLY A 270 6.07 -24.48 4.58
N TRP A 271 5.68 -25.41 5.47
CA TRP A 271 4.28 -25.75 5.71
C TRP A 271 3.48 -24.54 6.22
N PHE A 272 4.04 -23.78 7.19
CA PHE A 272 3.38 -22.58 7.71
C PHE A 272 3.22 -21.48 6.65
N GLY A 273 4.24 -21.25 5.82
CA GLY A 273 4.20 -20.30 4.72
C GLY A 273 3.13 -20.66 3.69
N ALA A 274 3.08 -21.93 3.26
CA ALA A 274 2.05 -22.44 2.35
C ALA A 274 0.64 -22.33 2.94
N HIS A 275 0.48 -22.61 4.23
CA HIS A 275 -0.80 -22.49 4.92
C HIS A 275 -1.31 -21.03 4.96
N GLN A 276 -0.43 -20.05 5.23
CA GLN A 276 -0.81 -18.63 5.22
C GLN A 276 -1.24 -18.14 3.82
N LEU A 277 -0.55 -18.59 2.78
CA LEU A 277 -0.93 -18.29 1.39
C LEU A 277 -2.29 -18.91 1.02
N HIS A 278 -2.53 -20.15 1.46
CA HIS A 278 -3.82 -20.80 1.27
C HIS A 278 -4.96 -20.04 1.95
N LEU A 279 -4.79 -19.63 3.22
CA LEU A 279 -5.79 -18.84 3.95
C LEU A 279 -6.04 -17.46 3.32
N ALA A 280 -4.99 -16.81 2.80
CA ALA A 280 -5.14 -15.55 2.06
C ALA A 280 -5.97 -15.75 0.79
N PHE A 281 -5.70 -16.83 0.04
CA PHE A 281 -6.42 -17.15 -1.18
C PHE A 281 -7.89 -17.52 -0.94
N VAL A 282 -8.18 -18.34 0.09
CA VAL A 282 -9.54 -18.70 0.48
C VAL A 282 -10.33 -17.46 0.91
N GLY A 283 -9.74 -16.60 1.76
CA GLY A 283 -10.36 -15.34 2.18
C GLY A 283 -10.65 -14.40 1.02
N TRP A 284 -9.71 -14.28 0.08
CA TRP A 284 -9.91 -13.50 -1.14
C TRP A 284 -11.05 -14.06 -2.02
N ARG A 285 -11.11 -15.37 -2.23
CA ARG A 285 -12.20 -16.01 -2.99
C ARG A 285 -13.57 -15.84 -2.33
N ALA A 286 -13.64 -15.90 -1.00
CA ALA A 286 -14.88 -15.67 -0.26
C ALA A 286 -15.36 -14.23 -0.41
N ALA A 287 -14.46 -13.25 -0.26
CA ALA A 287 -14.77 -11.83 -0.46
C ALA A 287 -15.28 -11.55 -1.89
N ARG A 288 -14.67 -12.17 -2.91
CA ARG A 288 -15.10 -12.00 -4.31
C ARG A 288 -16.48 -12.62 -4.59
N ARG A 289 -16.83 -13.74 -3.94
CA ARG A 289 -18.17 -14.34 -4.07
C ARG A 289 -19.25 -13.50 -3.40
N ALA A 290 -18.95 -12.92 -2.22
CA ALA A 290 -19.87 -12.01 -1.55
C ALA A 290 -20.17 -10.76 -2.40
N GLN A 291 -19.22 -10.33 -3.25
CA GLN A 291 -19.41 -9.21 -4.17
C GLN A 291 -20.35 -9.57 -5.33
N HIS A 292 -20.10 -10.68 -6.01
CA HIS A 292 -20.97 -11.11 -7.11
C HIS A 292 -22.37 -11.50 -6.64
N GLY A 293 -22.51 -12.07 -5.43
CA GLY A 293 -23.83 -12.38 -4.86
C GLY A 293 -24.63 -11.15 -4.41
N ALA A 294 -23.99 -9.99 -4.22
CA ALA A 294 -24.68 -8.75 -3.89
C ALA A 294 -25.28 -8.07 -5.13
N ASP A 295 -24.63 -8.19 -6.30
CA ASP A 295 -25.17 -7.74 -7.59
C ASP A 295 -26.30 -8.65 -8.10
N GLU A 296 -26.33 -9.91 -7.69
CA GLU A 296 -27.42 -10.85 -8.02
C GLU A 296 -28.61 -10.77 -7.05
N SER A 297 -28.61 -9.83 -6.09
CA SER A 297 -29.79 -9.57 -5.27
C SER A 297 -30.90 -9.09 -6.22
N PRO A 298 -32.01 -9.81 -6.35
CA PRO A 298 -32.98 -9.60 -7.42
C PRO A 298 -33.53 -8.17 -7.35
N GLU A 299 -33.03 -7.32 -8.24
CA GLU A 299 -33.34 -5.89 -8.38
C GLU A 299 -34.78 -5.63 -8.86
N GLY A 300 -35.70 -6.58 -8.67
CA GLY A 300 -36.98 -6.59 -9.36
C GLY A 300 -38.15 -7.22 -8.61
N GLU A 301 -37.98 -7.65 -7.37
CA GLU A 301 -39.15 -7.98 -6.52
C GLU A 301 -39.38 -6.82 -5.55
N GLN A 302 -39.69 -5.66 -6.14
CA GLN A 302 -40.36 -4.59 -5.42
C GLN A 302 -41.67 -5.20 -4.94
N PRO A 303 -41.87 -5.42 -3.62
CA PRO A 303 -43.10 -6.00 -3.13
C PRO A 303 -44.23 -5.14 -3.66
N ASP A 304 -45.16 -5.77 -4.36
CA ASP A 304 -46.35 -5.14 -4.92
C ASP A 304 -47.19 -4.64 -3.74
N LEU A 305 -46.77 -3.49 -3.20
CA LEU A 305 -47.46 -2.83 -2.11
C LEU A 305 -48.81 -2.46 -2.70
N PRO A 306 -49.91 -3.00 -2.16
CA PRO A 306 -51.23 -2.74 -2.69
C PRO A 306 -51.42 -1.23 -2.76
N ARG A 307 -51.67 -0.72 -3.97
CA ARG A 307 -51.97 0.69 -4.23
C ARG A 307 -53.13 1.12 -3.34
N ALA A 308 -52.81 1.67 -2.18
CA ALA A 308 -53.76 2.26 -1.24
C ALA A 308 -54.26 3.64 -1.74
N SER A 309 -54.28 3.88 -3.05
CA SER A 309 -54.65 5.16 -3.65
C SER A 309 -56.10 5.22 -4.13
N SER A 310 -56.91 4.16 -3.97
CA SER A 310 -58.30 4.16 -4.45
C SER A 310 -59.37 4.26 -3.36
N ALA A 311 -59.01 4.20 -2.08
CA ALA A 311 -59.97 4.30 -0.97
C ALA A 311 -60.18 5.74 -0.47
N LEU A 312 -59.17 6.60 -0.56
CA LEU A 312 -59.25 7.99 -0.05
C LEU A 312 -59.89 8.98 -1.05
N GLU A 313 -60.06 8.62 -2.31
CA GLU A 313 -60.64 9.51 -3.33
C GLU A 313 -62.18 9.42 -3.44
N ARG A 314 -62.82 8.48 -2.72
CA ARG A 314 -64.30 8.39 -2.66
C ARG A 314 -64.94 9.11 -1.47
N GLU A 315 -64.15 9.56 -0.50
CA GLU A 315 -64.69 10.22 0.71
C GLU A 315 -64.77 11.76 0.60
N ASN A 316 -64.21 12.36 -0.47
CA ASN A 316 -64.23 13.82 -0.67
C ASN A 316 -65.35 14.33 -1.62
N HIS A 317 -66.30 13.48 -2.00
CA HIS A 317 -67.39 13.85 -2.92
C HIS A 317 -68.81 13.51 -2.42
N ALA A 318 -69.00 13.31 -1.11
CA ALA A 318 -70.31 13.25 -0.45
C ALA A 318 -70.42 14.39 0.58
#